data_AF-A0A0G1P3G8-F1
#
_entry.id   AF-A0A0G1P3G8-F1
#
_cell.length_a   1.000
_cell.length_b   1.000
_cell.length_c   1.000
_cell.angle_alpha   90.00
_cell.angle_beta   90.00
_cell.angle_gamma   90.00
#
_symmetry.space_group_name_H-M   'P 1'
#
loop_
_entity.id
_entity.type
_entity.pdbx_description
1 polymer ?
#
loop_
_entity_poly.entity_id
_entity_poly.type
_entity_poly.pdbx_seq_one_letter_code
_entity_poly.pdbx_strand_id
1 'polypeptide(L)'
;MCSDLDRVIDACVIYGVAAVIVTNLVKDRSAIVSKSTREELNHPGGVSGKLIFDKSNEVIKHVYKRAGDKLKIIGVGGVFTAEDAYEKIKCGATAVQLITGWIYGGPLTIRSINKGLLGLLEGQGANNIVDIVGRNN
;
A
#
# COMPACT_ATOMS: atom_id res chain seq x y z
N MET A 1 4.18 -9.93 -13.36
CA MET A 1 3.02 -10.13 -12.47
C MET A 1 2.19 -11.31 -12.99
N CYS A 2 1.48 -12.05 -12.13
CA CYS A 2 0.80 -13.31 -12.47
C CYS A 2 -0.50 -13.08 -13.28
N SER A 3 -0.80 -13.98 -14.23
CA SER A 3 -2.04 -13.97 -15.02
C SER A 3 -3.32 -14.03 -14.17
N ASP A 4 -3.24 -14.59 -12.97
CA ASP A 4 -4.41 -14.73 -12.10
C ASP A 4 -4.86 -13.40 -11.48
N LEU A 5 -3.89 -12.54 -11.11
CA LEU A 5 -4.19 -11.21 -10.58
C LEU A 5 -4.94 -10.37 -11.62
N ASP A 6 -4.50 -10.45 -12.88
CA ASP A 6 -5.14 -9.75 -14.00
C ASP A 6 -6.59 -10.16 -14.18
N ARG A 7 -6.88 -11.48 -14.09
CA ARG A 7 -8.26 -12.00 -14.19
C ARG A 7 -9.15 -11.52 -13.05
N VAL A 8 -8.60 -11.42 -11.83
CA VAL A 8 -9.33 -10.87 -10.69
C VAL A 8 -9.63 -9.39 -10.90
N ILE A 9 -8.65 -8.61 -11.33
CA ILE A 9 -8.83 -7.18 -11.63
C ILE A 9 -9.90 -6.99 -12.72
N ASP A 10 -9.83 -7.76 -13.80
CA ASP A 10 -10.80 -7.69 -14.90
C ASP A 10 -12.21 -8.03 -14.42
N ALA A 11 -12.36 -9.08 -13.61
CA ALA A 11 -13.64 -9.43 -13.03
C ALA A 11 -14.19 -8.31 -12.14
N CYS A 12 -13.36 -7.71 -11.29
CA CYS A 12 -13.76 -6.55 -10.47
C CYS A 12 -14.29 -5.40 -11.32
N VAL A 13 -13.63 -5.09 -12.44
CA VAL A 13 -14.08 -4.04 -13.37
C VAL A 13 -15.37 -4.43 -14.08
N ILE A 14 -15.47 -5.67 -14.60
CA ILE A 14 -16.65 -6.18 -15.33
C ILE A 14 -17.90 -6.16 -14.45
N TYR A 15 -17.77 -6.56 -13.19
CA TYR A 15 -18.89 -6.66 -12.25
C TYR A 15 -19.11 -5.39 -11.41
N GLY A 16 -18.37 -4.31 -11.66
CA GLY A 16 -18.57 -3.04 -10.98
C GLY A 16 -18.24 -3.07 -9.48
N VAL A 17 -17.21 -3.82 -9.09
CA VAL A 17 -16.71 -3.80 -7.70
C VAL A 17 -16.23 -2.39 -7.35
N ALA A 18 -16.72 -1.84 -6.24
CA ALA A 18 -16.45 -0.46 -5.87
C ALA A 18 -14.96 -0.20 -5.55
N ALA A 19 -14.34 -1.11 -4.78
CA ALA A 19 -12.96 -0.98 -4.36
C ALA A 19 -12.33 -2.33 -4.01
N VAL A 20 -10.99 -2.38 -4.07
CA VAL A 20 -10.17 -3.50 -3.59
C VAL A 20 -9.12 -3.02 -2.59
N ILE A 21 -8.79 -3.88 -1.63
CA ILE A 21 -7.72 -3.65 -0.64
C ILE A 21 -6.45 -4.34 -1.14
N VAL A 22 -5.35 -3.58 -1.22
CA VAL A 22 -4.08 -4.03 -1.82
C VAL A 22 -2.92 -3.58 -0.91
N THR A 23 -2.25 -4.43 -0.12
CA THR A 23 -2.22 -5.91 -0.13
C THR A 23 -2.54 -6.54 1.22
N ASN A 24 -2.63 -7.88 1.23
CA ASN A 24 -2.53 -8.69 2.45
C ASN A 24 -1.05 -8.99 2.77
N LEU A 25 -0.82 -9.76 3.84
CA LEU A 25 0.48 -10.26 4.28
C LEU A 25 1.17 -11.08 3.17
N VAL A 26 2.50 -11.04 3.14
CA VAL A 26 3.30 -11.84 2.21
C VAL A 26 3.86 -13.09 2.89
N LYS A 27 3.95 -14.19 2.16
CA LYS A 27 4.62 -15.41 2.67
C LYS A 27 6.14 -15.35 2.53
N ASP A 28 6.65 -14.48 1.67
CA ASP A 28 8.09 -14.34 1.45
C ASP A 28 8.75 -13.65 2.66
N ARG A 29 9.69 -14.39 3.28
CA ARG A 29 10.43 -13.99 4.47
C ARG A 29 11.89 -13.63 4.18
N SER A 30 12.30 -13.61 2.92
CA SER A 30 13.69 -13.33 2.50
C SER A 30 14.20 -11.96 2.96
N ALA A 31 13.31 -10.98 3.13
CA ALA A 31 13.63 -9.64 3.59
C ALA A 31 13.75 -9.52 5.13
N ILE A 32 13.43 -10.57 5.90
CA ILE A 32 13.57 -10.53 7.36
C ILE A 32 15.06 -10.64 7.71
N VAL A 33 15.66 -9.50 8.05
CA VAL A 33 16.99 -9.46 8.65
C VAL A 33 16.81 -9.69 10.15
N SER A 34 17.10 -10.92 10.61
CA SER A 34 17.07 -11.24 12.04
C SER A 34 18.40 -11.84 12.51
N LYS A 35 18.75 -11.61 13.78
CA LYS A 35 19.76 -12.40 14.51
C LYS A 35 19.25 -13.79 14.92
N SER A 36 17.96 -14.02 14.74
CA SER A 36 17.25 -15.28 14.92
C SER A 36 17.78 -16.40 14.03
N THR A 37 17.69 -17.63 14.52
CA THR A 37 18.01 -18.81 13.71
C THR A 37 17.01 -18.98 12.56
N ARG A 38 17.40 -19.75 11.53
CA ARG A 38 16.51 -20.10 10.40
C ARG A 38 15.21 -20.79 10.85
N GLU A 39 15.22 -21.46 12.01
CA GLU A 39 14.06 -22.11 12.61
C GLU A 39 13.04 -21.10 13.16
N GLU A 40 13.49 -20.03 13.80
CA GLU A 40 12.61 -18.95 14.30
C GLU A 40 11.91 -18.21 13.14
N LEU A 41 12.52 -18.16 11.96
CA LEU A 41 11.91 -17.60 10.76
C LEU A 41 10.84 -18.51 10.13
N ASN A 42 10.83 -19.80 10.46
CA ASN A 42 9.96 -20.83 9.88
C ASN A 42 8.59 -20.94 10.57
N HIS A 43 8.15 -19.91 11.29
CA HIS A 43 6.83 -19.87 11.90
C HIS A 43 5.71 -19.75 10.84
N PRO A 44 4.58 -20.47 10.97
CA PRO A 44 3.42 -20.30 10.08
C PRO A 44 2.89 -18.85 10.10
N GLY A 45 2.38 -18.38 8.96
CA GLY A 45 1.78 -17.05 8.81
C GLY A 45 2.52 -16.14 7.83
N GLY A 46 2.03 -14.91 7.68
CA GLY A 46 2.57 -13.92 6.76
C GLY A 46 3.33 -12.77 7.43
N VAL A 47 4.14 -12.07 6.64
CA VAL A 47 4.94 -10.91 7.02
C VAL A 47 4.17 -9.62 6.70
N SER A 48 4.28 -8.65 7.60
CA SER A 48 3.64 -7.33 7.52
C SER A 48 4.69 -6.21 7.66
N GLY A 49 4.23 -4.96 7.71
CA GLY A 49 5.08 -3.84 8.08
C GLY A 49 6.01 -3.36 6.98
N LYS A 50 7.10 -2.70 7.36
CA LYS A 50 7.94 -1.95 6.43
C LYS A 50 8.60 -2.86 5.38
N LEU A 51 8.86 -4.12 5.74
CA LEU A 51 9.42 -5.14 4.86
C LEU A 51 8.59 -5.43 3.60
N ILE A 52 7.28 -5.14 3.63
CA ILE A 52 6.40 -5.38 2.49
C ILE A 52 6.05 -4.11 1.71
N PHE A 53 6.60 -2.95 2.10
CA PHE A 53 6.25 -1.66 1.53
C PHE A 53 6.44 -1.65 0.01
N ASP A 54 7.63 -1.96 -0.48
CA ASP A 54 7.94 -1.91 -1.91
C ASP A 54 7.09 -2.90 -2.72
N LYS A 55 7.02 -4.16 -2.29
CA LYS A 55 6.19 -5.18 -2.94
C LYS A 55 4.71 -4.81 -2.98
N SER A 56 4.19 -4.24 -1.89
CA SER A 56 2.79 -3.80 -1.87
C SER A 56 2.55 -2.63 -2.84
N ASN A 57 3.52 -1.72 -2.98
CA ASN A 57 3.43 -0.60 -3.92
C ASN A 57 3.51 -1.08 -5.37
N GLU A 58 4.33 -2.09 -5.68
CA GLU A 58 4.36 -2.71 -7.01
C GLU A 58 3.01 -3.33 -7.39
N VAL A 59 2.32 -3.99 -6.44
CA VAL A 59 0.98 -4.54 -6.69
C VAL A 59 -0.05 -3.43 -6.86
N ILE A 60 -0.03 -2.38 -6.03
CA ILE A 60 -0.90 -1.20 -6.21
C ILE A 60 -0.71 -0.61 -7.61
N LYS A 61 0.54 -0.40 -8.01
CA LYS A 61 0.90 0.15 -9.33
C LYS A 61 0.34 -0.71 -10.46
N HIS A 62 0.49 -2.04 -10.35
CA HIS A 62 -0.01 -2.99 -11.33
C HIS A 62 -1.55 -2.97 -11.43
N VAL A 63 -2.25 -2.98 -10.29
CA VAL A 63 -3.72 -2.91 -10.26
C VAL A 63 -4.21 -1.60 -10.88
N TYR A 64 -3.57 -0.47 -10.54
CA TYR A 64 -3.94 0.83 -11.08
C TYR A 64 -3.69 0.92 -12.59
N LYS A 65 -2.55 0.43 -13.10
CA LYS A 65 -2.28 0.41 -14.54
C LYS A 65 -3.31 -0.38 -15.34
N ARG A 66 -3.85 -1.45 -14.76
CA ARG A 66 -4.81 -2.33 -15.43
C ARG A 66 -6.25 -1.81 -15.33
N ALA A 67 -6.67 -1.35 -14.15
CA ALA A 67 -8.05 -0.91 -13.93
C ALA A 67 -8.29 0.58 -14.19
N GLY A 68 -7.24 1.41 -14.07
CA GLY A 68 -7.36 2.86 -14.04
C GLY A 68 -8.35 3.32 -12.96
N ASP A 69 -9.13 4.35 -13.28
CA ASP A 69 -10.10 4.92 -12.34
C ASP A 69 -11.39 4.09 -12.17
N LYS A 70 -11.52 2.97 -12.91
CA LYS A 70 -12.70 2.09 -12.87
C LYS A 70 -12.78 1.26 -11.59
N LEU A 71 -11.68 1.14 -10.84
CA LEU A 71 -11.62 0.38 -9.59
C LEU A 71 -10.83 1.17 -8.54
N LYS A 72 -11.46 1.51 -7.41
CA LYS A 72 -10.75 2.21 -6.33
C LYS A 72 -9.82 1.27 -5.58
N ILE A 73 -8.66 1.76 -5.18
CA ILE A 73 -7.64 0.97 -4.49
C ILE A 73 -7.44 1.53 -3.08
N ILE A 74 -7.55 0.66 -2.07
CA ILE A 74 -7.17 0.96 -0.69
C ILE A 74 -5.79 0.33 -0.46
N GLY A 75 -4.75 1.16 -0.37
CA GLY A 75 -3.36 0.74 -0.24
C GLY A 75 -2.97 0.35 1.19
N VAL A 76 -2.43 -0.84 1.37
CA VAL A 76 -2.05 -1.41 2.67
C VAL A 76 -0.69 -2.07 2.57
N GLY A 77 0.10 -1.97 3.64
CA GLY A 77 1.40 -2.63 3.76
C GLY A 77 2.53 -1.62 3.94
N GLY A 78 3.13 -1.61 5.13
CA GLY A 78 4.33 -0.80 5.37
C GLY A 78 4.12 0.71 5.47
N VAL A 79 2.94 1.19 5.86
CA VAL A 79 2.67 2.62 6.09
C VAL A 79 3.01 3.00 7.52
N PHE A 80 4.05 3.82 7.71
CA PHE A 80 4.48 4.35 9.00
C PHE A 80 4.50 5.89 9.02
N THR A 81 4.76 6.52 7.88
CA THR A 81 4.92 7.98 7.77
C THR A 81 4.00 8.60 6.71
N ALA A 82 4.00 9.93 6.64
CA ALA A 82 3.27 10.66 5.61
C ALA A 82 3.80 10.34 4.21
N GLU A 83 5.12 10.22 4.06
CA GLU A 83 5.80 9.86 2.82
C GLU A 83 5.40 8.46 2.34
N ASP A 84 5.23 7.52 3.27
CA ASP A 84 4.76 6.17 2.94
C ASP A 84 3.34 6.18 2.38
N ALA A 85 2.44 6.95 3.02
CA ALA A 85 1.08 7.12 2.54
C ALA A 85 1.04 7.84 1.19
N TYR A 86 1.83 8.91 1.06
CA TYR A 86 1.97 9.70 -0.15
C TYR A 86 2.43 8.85 -1.35
N GLU A 87 3.45 8.01 -1.15
CA GLU A 87 3.96 7.14 -2.20
C GLU A 87 2.94 6.08 -2.62
N LYS A 88 2.19 5.49 -1.68
CA LYS A 88 1.09 4.58 -2.01
C LYS A 88 0.02 5.25 -2.88
N ILE A 89 -0.33 6.49 -2.55
CA ILE A 89 -1.31 7.26 -3.31
C ILE A 89 -0.78 7.54 -4.72
N LYS A 90 0.49 7.94 -4.84
CA LYS A 90 1.16 8.09 -6.14
C LYS A 90 1.21 6.80 -6.95
N CYS A 91 1.30 5.63 -6.32
CA CYS A 91 1.20 4.35 -7.01
C CYS A 91 -0.21 4.04 -7.54
N GLY A 92 -1.26 4.72 -7.04
CA GLY A 92 -2.64 4.55 -7.50
C GLY A 92 -3.66 4.32 -6.38
N ALA A 93 -3.25 4.30 -5.11
CA ALA A 93 -4.18 4.16 -4.00
C ALA A 93 -5.04 5.42 -3.84
N THR A 94 -6.35 5.26 -3.65
CA THR A 94 -7.29 6.34 -3.32
C THR A 94 -7.35 6.59 -1.81
N ALA A 95 -7.09 5.56 -1.01
CA ALA A 95 -6.99 5.64 0.44
C ALA A 95 -5.90 4.68 0.94
N VAL A 96 -5.47 4.83 2.19
CA VAL A 96 -4.47 3.93 2.81
C VAL A 96 -4.99 3.33 4.11
N GLN A 97 -4.58 2.10 4.42
CA GLN A 97 -4.73 1.51 5.74
C GLN A 97 -3.35 1.20 6.35
N LEU A 98 -3.28 1.25 7.68
CA LEU A 98 -2.11 0.91 8.46
C LEU A 98 -2.51 0.06 9.66
N ILE A 99 -1.66 -0.92 9.99
CA ILE A 99 -1.76 -1.72 11.22
C ILE A 99 -0.39 -1.73 11.89
N THR A 100 0.63 -2.34 11.26
CA THR A 100 1.97 -2.44 11.85
C THR A 100 2.56 -1.07 12.20
N GLY A 101 2.38 -0.06 11.34
CA GLY A 101 2.82 1.31 11.63
C GLY A 101 2.10 1.94 12.82
N TRP A 102 0.83 1.61 13.04
CA TRP A 102 0.08 2.05 14.22
C TRP A 102 0.51 1.32 15.49
N ILE A 103 0.79 0.02 15.42
CA ILE A 103 1.30 -0.76 16.56
C ILE A 103 2.62 -0.19 17.08
N TYR A 104 3.57 0.13 16.18
CA TYR A 104 4.88 0.65 16.58
C TYR A 104 4.90 2.16 16.80
N GLY A 105 4.09 2.93 16.07
CA GLY A 105 4.06 4.39 16.16
C GLY A 105 3.04 4.96 17.15
N GLY A 106 2.10 4.13 17.60
CA GLY A 106 1.04 4.51 18.54
C GLY A 106 -0.12 5.29 17.91
N PRO A 107 -1.08 5.73 18.74
CA PRO A 107 -2.33 6.35 18.25
C PRO A 107 -2.12 7.66 17.51
N LEU A 108 -1.03 8.39 17.79
CA LEU A 108 -0.74 9.67 17.15
C LEU A 108 -0.23 9.54 15.71
N THR A 109 0.17 8.34 15.25
CA THR A 109 0.66 8.12 13.87
C THR A 109 -0.34 8.60 12.83
N ILE A 110 -1.64 8.36 13.02
CA ILE A 110 -2.68 8.77 12.08
C ILE A 110 -2.71 10.30 11.92
N ARG A 111 -2.61 11.03 13.05
CA ARG A 111 -2.57 12.50 13.04
C ARG A 111 -1.30 13.01 12.36
N SER A 112 -0.15 12.39 12.63
CA SER A 112 1.13 12.76 12.03
C SER A 112 1.13 12.54 10.52
N ILE A 113 0.60 11.41 10.04
CA ILE A 113 0.45 11.11 8.62
C ILE A 113 -0.41 12.16 7.92
N ASN A 114 -1.61 12.45 8.45
CA ASN A 114 -2.51 13.41 7.82
C ASN A 114 -1.91 14.83 7.78
N LYS A 115 -1.21 15.26 8.84
CA LYS A 115 -0.51 16.55 8.84
C LYS A 115 0.64 16.59 7.83
N GLY A 116 1.46 15.53 7.78
CA GLY A 116 2.57 15.47 6.84
C GLY A 116 2.10 15.44 5.38
N LEU A 117 0.98 14.77 5.09
CA LEU A 117 0.38 14.77 3.75
C LEU A 117 0.01 16.18 3.27
N LEU A 118 -0.52 17.04 4.15
CA LEU A 118 -0.81 18.43 3.79
C LEU A 118 0.48 19.16 3.36
N GLY A 119 1.56 19.03 4.13
CA GLY A 119 2.85 19.64 3.78
C GLY A 119 3.46 19.09 2.48
N LEU A 120 3.31 17.79 2.22
CA LEU A 120 3.78 17.16 0.98
C LEU A 120 2.98 17.63 -0.25
N LEU A 121 1.67 17.85 -0.10
CA LEU A 121 0.81 18.38 -1.16
C LEU A 121 1.14 19.84 -1.48
N GLU A 122 1.28 20.69 -0.45
CA GLU A 122 1.67 22.10 -0.59
C GLU A 122 3.01 22.24 -1.33
N GLY A 123 4.01 21.43 -0.96
CA GLY A 123 5.33 21.43 -1.60
C GLY A 123 5.32 21.01 -3.08
N GLN A 124 4.23 20.45 -3.58
CA GLN A 124 4.06 19.98 -4.96
C GLN A 124 3.02 20.78 -5.76
N GLY A 125 2.45 21.84 -5.16
CA GLY A 125 1.39 22.64 -5.76
C GLY A 125 0.08 21.88 -6.00
N ALA A 126 -0.13 20.76 -5.29
CA ALA A 126 -1.36 19.99 -5.37
C ALA A 126 -2.37 20.51 -4.33
N ASN A 127 -3.60 20.76 -4.76
CA ASN A 127 -4.65 21.30 -3.87
C ASN A 127 -5.51 20.19 -3.28
N ASN A 128 -5.50 19.01 -3.90
CA ASN A 128 -6.29 17.86 -3.46
C ASN A 128 -5.46 16.58 -3.48
N ILE A 129 -5.73 15.67 -2.54
CA ILE A 129 -5.12 14.34 -2.51
C ILE A 129 -5.45 13.52 -3.77
N VAL A 130 -6.58 13.79 -4.42
CA VAL A 130 -6.98 13.15 -5.67
C VAL A 130 -6.03 13.50 -6.82
N ASP A 131 -5.41 14.69 -6.79
CA ASP A 131 -4.52 15.18 -7.87
C ASP A 131 -3.22 14.38 -7.98
N ILE A 132 -2.88 13.62 -6.93
CA ILE A 132 -1.64 12.82 -6.88
C ILE A 132 -1.90 11.32 -7.06
N VAL A 133 -3.18 10.89 -7.11
CA VAL A 133 -3.51 9.47 -7.30
C VAL A 133 -2.93 8.98 -8.63
N GLY A 134 -2.08 7.97 -8.57
CA GLY A 134 -1.52 7.35 -9.77
C GLY A 134 -0.41 8.14 -10.47
N ARG A 135 0.08 9.26 -9.92
CA ARG A 135 1.08 10.14 -10.56
C ARG A 135 2.43 9.47 -10.91
N ASN A 136 2.72 8.28 -10.38
CA ASN A 136 3.92 7.49 -10.72
C ASN A 136 3.72 6.47 -11.87
N ASN A 137 2.56 6.46 -12.54
CA ASN A 137 2.20 5.40 -13.49
C ASN A 137 2.51 5.67 -14.95
#